data_AF-A0A552QMX5-F1
#
_entry.id   AF-A0A552QMX5-F1
#
_cell.length_a   1.000
_cell.length_b   1.000
_cell.length_c   1.000
_cell.angle_alpha   90.00
_cell.angle_beta   90.00
_cell.angle_gamma   90.00
#
_symmetry.space_group_name_H-M   'P 1'
#
loop_
_entity.id
_entity.type
_entity.pdbx_description
1 polymer ?
#
loop_
_entity_poly.entity_id
_entity_poly.type
_entity_poly.pdbx_seq_one_letter_code
_entity_poly.pdbx_strand_id
1 'polypeptide(L)'
;SVRRVKEQLRRVPDKGLGYGLLRYLNQETAPDLAGPEPQIGFNYLGRFTTDEHSGGLGLRSGADDAMPLAHVVEVNSLIEEGGEGGPVLRAVWSWAGEILSRDRVEELAEAWFAELA
;
A
#
# COMPACT_ATOMS: atom_id res chain seq x y z
N SER A 1 12.03 13.89 6.12
CA SER A 1 13.32 13.20 5.97
C SER A 1 13.16 11.71 6.27
N VAL A 2 13.93 10.86 5.58
CA VAL A 2 13.90 9.39 5.75
C VAL A 2 14.11 8.99 7.21
N ARG A 3 15.01 9.66 7.93
CA ARG A 3 15.24 9.42 9.36
C ARG A 3 13.97 9.57 10.21
N ARG A 4 13.18 10.62 9.97
CA ARG A 4 11.94 10.86 10.72
C ARG A 4 10.95 9.71 10.53
N VAL A 5 10.76 9.27 9.28
CA VAL A 5 9.85 8.15 8.94
C VAL A 5 10.34 6.85 9.57
N LYS A 6 11.65 6.55 9.48
CA LYS A 6 12.26 5.39 10.13
C LYS A 6 12.01 5.37 11.65
N GLU A 7 12.23 6.50 12.32
CA GLU A 7 12.01 6.59 13.76
C GLU A 7 10.52 6.52 14.13
N GLN A 8 9.63 7.05 13.29
CA GLN A 8 8.19 6.91 13.48
C GLN A 8 7.75 5.44 13.39
N LEU A 9 8.19 4.71 12.36
CA LEU A 9 7.85 3.29 12.20
C LEU A 9 8.45 2.43 13.32
N ARG A 10 9.66 2.75 13.80
CA ARG A 10 10.30 2.04 14.92
C ARG A 10 9.53 2.14 16.24
N ARG A 11 8.73 3.20 16.42
CA ARG A 11 7.89 3.38 17.62
C ARG A 11 6.65 2.50 17.62
N VAL A 12 6.28 1.90 16.49
CA VAL A 12 5.11 1.04 16.39
C VAL A 12 5.46 -0.34 16.95
N PRO A 13 4.81 -0.80 18.04
CA PRO A 13 5.04 -2.12 18.60
C PRO A 13 4.67 -3.22 17.61
N ASP A 14 5.49 -4.28 17.52
CA ASP A 14 5.23 -5.48 16.73
C ASP A 14 4.70 -5.21 15.30
N LYS A 15 5.22 -4.16 14.66
CA LYS A 15 4.83 -3.71 13.31
C LYS A 15 3.34 -3.41 13.16
N GLY A 16 2.63 -3.15 14.26
CA GLY A 16 1.21 -2.76 14.26
C GLY A 16 0.23 -3.92 14.27
N LEU A 17 0.68 -5.19 14.39
CA LEU A 17 -0.18 -6.38 14.37
C LEU A 17 -1.32 -6.33 15.40
N GLY A 18 -1.06 -5.72 16.57
CA GLY A 18 -2.06 -5.60 17.64
C GLY A 18 -3.19 -4.60 17.36
N TYR A 19 -3.01 -3.66 16.42
CA TYR A 19 -3.97 -2.57 16.24
C TYR A 19 -5.37 -3.06 15.89
N GLY A 20 -5.49 -3.97 14.91
CA GLY A 20 -6.78 -4.51 14.50
C GLY A 20 -7.50 -5.27 15.62
N LEU A 21 -6.74 -6.02 16.41
CA LEU A 21 -7.27 -6.73 17.58
C LEU A 21 -7.82 -5.75 18.62
N LEU A 22 -7.05 -4.71 18.95
CA LEU A 22 -7.44 -3.72 19.97
C LEU A 22 -8.58 -2.82 19.49
N ARG A 23 -8.61 -2.41 18.22
CA ARG A 23 -9.66 -1.52 17.70
C ARG A 23 -10.97 -2.26 17.47
N TYR A 24 -10.92 -3.48 16.92
CA TYR A 24 -12.14 -4.13 16.43
C TYR A 24 -12.64 -5.27 17.31
N LEU A 25 -11.79 -5.89 18.14
CA LEU A 25 -12.15 -7.07 18.93
C LEU A 25 -12.13 -6.84 20.45
N ASN A 26 -11.68 -5.67 20.91
CA ASN A 26 -11.67 -5.32 22.33
C ASN A 26 -12.57 -4.10 22.59
N GLN A 27 -13.69 -4.34 23.27
CA GLN A 27 -14.69 -3.31 23.58
C GLN A 27 -14.19 -2.22 24.53
N GLU A 28 -13.20 -2.53 25.38
CA GLU A 28 -12.62 -1.56 26.32
C GLU A 28 -11.71 -0.58 25.60
N THR A 29 -10.91 -1.05 24.63
CA THR A 29 -9.95 -0.20 23.89
C THR A 29 -10.51 0.41 22.62
N ALA A 30 -11.62 -0.10 22.09
CA ALA A 30 -12.22 0.39 20.84
C ALA A 30 -12.54 1.90 20.85
N PRO A 31 -13.12 2.50 21.91
CA PRO A 31 -13.44 3.93 21.92
C PRO A 31 -12.20 4.82 21.81
N ASP A 32 -11.11 4.48 22.49
CA ASP A 32 -9.85 5.23 22.46
C ASP A 32 -9.16 5.14 21.09
N LEU A 33 -9.47 4.08 20.35
CA LEU A 33 -8.92 3.83 19.02
C LEU A 33 -9.85 4.29 17.92
N ALA A 34 -11.04 4.82 18.20
CA ALA A 34 -12.06 5.27 17.23
C ALA A 34 -11.68 6.58 16.53
N GLY A 35 -10.56 6.57 15.81
CA GLY A 35 -10.14 7.64 14.89
C GLY A 35 -10.73 7.47 13.47
N PRO A 36 -10.54 8.48 12.61
CA PRO A 36 -10.94 8.44 11.21
C PRO A 36 -10.27 7.26 10.48
N GLU A 37 -10.99 6.68 9.53
CA GLU A 37 -10.42 5.64 8.67
C GLU A 37 -9.34 6.23 7.74
N PRO A 38 -8.19 5.56 7.57
CA PRO A 38 -7.17 6.00 6.64
C PRO A 38 -7.71 5.99 5.21
N GLN A 39 -7.42 7.04 4.45
CA GLN A 39 -7.87 7.15 3.05
C GLN A 39 -6.89 6.54 2.05
N ILE A 40 -5.68 6.18 2.50
CA ILE A 40 -4.60 5.63 1.67
C ILE A 40 -4.15 4.29 2.26
N GLY A 41 -4.27 3.23 1.46
CA GLY A 41 -3.67 1.93 1.73
C GLY A 41 -2.32 1.83 1.02
N PHE A 42 -1.29 1.35 1.71
CA PHE A 42 0.03 1.11 1.14
C PHE A 42 0.53 -0.28 1.50
N ASN A 43 1.05 -1.01 0.51
CA ASN A 43 1.62 -2.33 0.69
C ASN A 43 2.86 -2.51 -0.18
N TYR A 44 3.93 -3.04 0.42
CA TYR A 44 5.13 -3.45 -0.29
C TYR A 44 5.28 -4.96 -0.17
N LEU A 45 5.11 -5.64 -1.30
CA LEU A 45 5.02 -7.09 -1.39
C LEU A 45 6.39 -7.78 -1.32
N GLY A 46 7.47 -7.00 -1.48
CA GLY A 46 8.83 -7.52 -1.49
C GLY A 46 9.43 -7.53 -2.89
N ARG A 47 10.32 -8.51 -3.12
CA ARG A 47 11.09 -8.67 -4.34
C ARG A 47 10.76 -10.04 -4.94
N PHE A 48 10.52 -10.09 -6.24
CA PHE A 48 10.13 -11.29 -6.97
C PHE A 48 10.97 -11.41 -8.24
N THR A 49 11.30 -12.63 -8.65
CA THR A 49 11.88 -12.89 -9.97
C THR A 49 10.81 -12.86 -11.07
N THR A 50 11.17 -12.51 -12.30
CA THR A 50 10.23 -12.43 -13.44
C THR A 50 9.39 -13.71 -13.62
N ASP A 51 9.97 -14.88 -13.37
CA ASP A 51 9.30 -16.18 -13.50
C ASP A 51 8.21 -16.38 -12.43
N GLU A 52 8.41 -15.82 -11.24
CA GLU A 52 7.45 -15.85 -10.12
C GLU A 52 6.26 -14.88 -10.34
N HIS A 53 6.38 -13.92 -11.27
CA HIS A 53 5.38 -12.87 -11.51
C HIS A 53 4.49 -13.12 -12.74
N SER A 54 4.53 -14.31 -13.34
CA SER A 54 3.91 -14.66 -14.64
C SER A 54 2.37 -14.57 -14.76
N GLY A 55 1.67 -13.83 -13.88
CA GLY A 55 0.21 -13.64 -13.99
C GLY A 55 -0.38 -12.35 -13.42
N GLY A 56 0.41 -11.36 -12.96
CA GLY A 56 -0.13 -10.12 -12.37
C GLY A 56 -0.92 -10.29 -11.06
N LEU A 57 -1.14 -11.54 -10.63
CA LEU A 57 -1.83 -11.99 -9.41
C LEU A 57 -1.14 -11.50 -8.12
N GLY A 58 0.13 -11.08 -8.21
CA GLY A 58 0.85 -10.48 -7.09
C GLY A 58 0.44 -9.04 -6.80
N LEU A 59 0.16 -8.23 -7.84
CA LEU A 59 -0.08 -6.78 -7.69
C LEU A 59 -1.54 -6.39 -7.59
N ARG A 60 -2.39 -7.07 -8.37
CA ARG A 60 -3.81 -7.11 -8.11
C ARG A 60 -3.97 -8.23 -7.09
N SER A 61 -3.85 -7.90 -5.80
CA SER A 61 -4.40 -8.75 -4.73
C SER A 61 -5.69 -9.34 -5.27
N GLY A 62 -5.91 -10.66 -5.15
CA GLY A 62 -7.02 -11.40 -5.77
C GLY A 62 -8.43 -10.96 -5.36
N ALA A 63 -8.62 -9.71 -4.95
CA ALA A 63 -9.85 -8.96 -4.93
C ALA A 63 -10.56 -9.09 -6.28
N ASP A 64 -11.76 -9.61 -6.20
CA ASP A 64 -12.78 -9.54 -7.23
C ASP A 64 -13.02 -8.05 -7.58
N ASP A 65 -13.16 -7.72 -8.87
CA ASP A 65 -13.45 -6.36 -9.32
C ASP A 65 -14.78 -5.82 -8.74
N ALA A 66 -15.64 -6.71 -8.21
CA ALA A 66 -16.86 -6.36 -7.49
C ALA A 66 -16.65 -5.98 -6.01
N MET A 67 -15.46 -6.18 -5.42
CA MET A 67 -15.21 -5.82 -4.02
C MET A 67 -15.01 -4.30 -3.88
N PRO A 68 -15.68 -3.66 -2.89
CA PRO A 68 -15.41 -2.26 -2.57
C PRO A 68 -13.94 -2.07 -2.18
N LEU A 69 -13.33 -0.98 -2.65
CA LEU A 69 -12.01 -0.58 -2.17
C LEU A 69 -12.08 -0.23 -0.68
N ALA A 70 -11.12 -0.72 0.11
CA ALA A 70 -11.06 -0.41 1.54
C ALA A 70 -10.57 1.02 1.79
N HIS A 71 -9.85 1.61 0.84
CA HIS A 71 -9.30 2.96 0.89
C HIS A 71 -9.64 3.73 -0.38
N VAL A 72 -9.59 5.07 -0.32
CA VAL A 72 -9.80 5.93 -1.51
C VAL A 72 -8.71 5.69 -2.56
N VAL A 73 -7.48 5.47 -2.11
CA VAL A 73 -6.33 5.09 -2.94
C VAL A 73 -5.61 3.91 -2.28
N GLU A 74 -5.29 2.90 -3.05
CA GLU A 74 -4.44 1.77 -2.63
C GLU A 74 -3.21 1.67 -3.54
N VAL A 75 -2.04 1.54 -2.93
CA VAL A 75 -0.76 1.39 -3.62
C VAL A 75 -0.13 0.07 -3.23
N ASN A 76 -0.08 -0.87 -4.17
CA ASN A 76 0.66 -2.12 -4.02
C ASN A 76 1.96 -2.03 -4.82
N SER A 77 3.10 -2.31 -4.19
CA SER A 77 4.42 -2.13 -4.79
C SER A 77 5.31 -3.37 -4.63
N LEU A 78 6.19 -3.62 -5.60
CA LEU A 78 7.21 -4.67 -5.55
C LEU A 78 8.46 -4.30 -6.35
N ILE A 79 9.54 -5.04 -6.12
CA ILE A 79 10.70 -5.05 -7.03
C ILE A 79 10.64 -6.32 -7.89
N GLU A 80 10.67 -6.14 -9.21
CA GLU A 80 10.82 -7.23 -10.18
C GLU A 80 12.31 -7.40 -10.51
N GLU A 81 12.83 -8.61 -10.31
CA GLU A 81 14.23 -8.98 -10.53
C GLU A 81 14.39 -9.89 -11.76
N GLY A 82 15.55 -9.82 -12.41
CA GLY A 82 15.92 -10.76 -13.49
C GLY A 82 15.67 -10.27 -14.92
N GLY A 83 15.23 -9.03 -15.12
CA GLY A 83 15.22 -8.39 -16.44
C GLY A 83 16.63 -7.95 -16.87
N GLU A 84 16.86 -7.81 -18.19
CA GLU A 84 18.14 -7.37 -18.76
C GLU A 84 18.61 -5.98 -18.25
N GLY A 85 17.68 -5.16 -17.73
CA GLY A 85 17.94 -3.83 -17.17
C GLY A 85 18.17 -3.76 -15.65
N GLY A 86 18.21 -4.90 -14.94
CA GLY A 86 18.32 -4.94 -13.48
C GLY A 86 16.97 -4.83 -12.74
N PRO A 87 16.96 -4.64 -11.41
CA PRO A 87 15.74 -4.61 -10.60
C PRO A 87 14.88 -3.39 -10.92
N VAL A 88 13.59 -3.60 -11.14
CA VAL A 88 12.62 -2.53 -11.46
C VAL A 88 11.56 -2.42 -10.36
N LEU A 89 11.35 -1.22 -9.83
CA LEU A 89 10.22 -0.93 -8.95
C LEU A 89 8.94 -0.83 -9.78
N ARG A 90 7.94 -1.65 -9.42
CA ARG A 90 6.59 -1.58 -9.95
C ARG A 90 5.61 -1.17 -8.86
N ALA A 91 4.63 -0.35 -9.21
CA ALA A 91 3.52 -0.01 -8.34
C ALA A 91 2.20 -0.07 -9.13
N VAL A 92 1.17 -0.65 -8.51
CA VAL A 92 -0.21 -0.64 -8.99
C VAL A 92 -1.02 0.26 -8.08
N TRP A 93 -1.71 1.19 -8.72
CA TRP A 93 -2.57 2.18 -8.09
C TRP A 93 -4.01 1.79 -8.37
N SER A 94 -4.78 1.54 -7.31
CA SER A 94 -6.22 1.33 -7.35
C SER A 94 -6.88 2.50 -6.63
N TRP A 95 -8.00 3.01 -7.15
CA TRP A 95 -8.65 4.17 -6.53
C TRP A 95 -10.16 4.21 -6.78
N ALA A 96 -10.86 4.90 -5.89
CA ALA A 96 -12.29 5.16 -6.03
C ALA A 96 -12.53 6.19 -7.14
N GLY A 97 -12.84 5.71 -8.36
CA GLY A 97 -12.98 6.54 -9.56
C GLY A 97 -14.09 7.60 -9.50
N GLU A 98 -15.09 7.43 -8.62
CA GLU A 98 -16.13 8.43 -8.37
C GLU A 98 -15.63 9.61 -7.50
N ILE A 99 -14.54 9.42 -6.76
CA ILE A 99 -13.94 10.41 -5.87
C ILE A 99 -12.73 11.08 -6.51
N LEU A 100 -11.88 10.29 -7.20
CA LEU A 100 -10.64 10.75 -7.82
C LEU A 100 -10.61 10.43 -9.31
N SER A 101 -10.26 11.42 -10.13
CA SER A 101 -10.00 11.21 -11.54
C SER A 101 -8.66 10.51 -11.76
N ARG A 102 -8.55 9.83 -12.92
CA ARG A 102 -7.29 9.22 -13.38
C ARG A 102 -6.14 10.23 -13.36
N ASP A 103 -6.33 11.41 -13.94
CA ASP A 103 -5.28 12.44 -14.06
C ASP A 103 -4.66 12.82 -12.70
N ARG A 104 -5.47 12.87 -11.63
CA ARG A 104 -4.99 13.21 -10.29
C ARG A 104 -4.20 12.07 -9.65
N VAL A 105 -4.54 10.83 -9.96
CA VAL A 105 -3.79 9.65 -9.50
C VAL A 105 -2.49 9.51 -10.29
N GLU A 106 -2.51 9.82 -11.59
CA GLU A 106 -1.31 9.86 -12.43
C GLU A 106 -0.33 10.93 -11.96
N GLU A 107 -0.79 12.15 -11.69
CA GLU A 107 0.03 13.23 -11.10
C GLU A 107 0.67 12.80 -9.78
N LEU A 108 -0.08 12.11 -8.91
CA LEU A 108 0.43 11.57 -7.65
C LEU A 108 1.47 10.47 -7.87
N ALA A 109 1.22 9.56 -8.81
CA ALA A 109 2.14 8.47 -9.13
C ALA A 109 3.46 9.00 -9.71
N GLU A 110 3.40 9.97 -10.62
CA GLU A 110 4.58 10.63 -11.19
C GLU A 110 5.39 11.36 -10.12
N ALA A 111 4.73 12.13 -9.25
CA ALA A 111 5.38 12.81 -8.14
C ALA A 111 6.03 11.80 -7.18
N TRP A 112 5.38 10.67 -6.91
CA TRP A 112 5.94 9.61 -6.07
C TRP A 112 7.21 9.01 -6.66
N PHE A 113 7.24 8.70 -7.96
CA PHE A 113 8.45 8.20 -8.61
C PHE A 113 9.56 9.26 -8.68
N ALA A 114 9.22 10.53 -8.90
CA ALA A 114 10.20 11.62 -8.93
C ALA A 114 10.93 11.78 -7.58
N GLU A 115 10.25 11.55 -6.46
CA GLU A 115 10.84 11.60 -5.11
C GLU A 115 11.67 10.34 -4.75
N LEU A 116 11.59 9.28 -5.55
CA LEU A 116 12.34 8.03 -5.36
C LEU A 116 13.59 7.92 -6.25
N ALA A 117 13.74 8.81 -7.23
CA ALA A 117 14.90 8.90 -8.11
C ALA A 117 16.13 9.47 -7.39
#